data_AF-A0A9D5GWI4-F1
#
_entry.id   AF-A0A9D5GWI4-F1
#
_cell.length_a   1.000
_cell.length_b   1.000
_cell.length_c   1.000
_cell.angle_alpha   90.00
_cell.angle_beta   90.00
_cell.angle_gamma   90.00
#
_symmetry.space_group_name_H-M   'P 1'
#
loop_
_entity.id
_entity.type
_entity.pdbx_description
1 polymer ?
#
loop_
_entity_poly.entity_id
_entity_poly.type
_entity_poly.pdbx_seq_one_letter_code
_entity_poly.pdbx_strand_id
1 'polypeptide(L)'
;MKKEKISISKEDNLEDLAWRSLEKNSILKEDNLEDLAWRSLDHSNTSNNILRSILDKEKLSGTNFLDWHRNLRIVLKHDKKLYVLETPVPEEEPPSSAPKAERDACKKHVDDANETACLMLATMNS
;
A
#
# COMPACT_ATOMS: atom_id res chain seq x y z
N MET A 1 0.22 -19.52 -44.25
CA MET A 1 -0.30 -18.43 -43.40
C MET A 1 -1.37 -17.68 -44.17
N LYS A 2 -2.64 -17.82 -43.79
CA LYS A 2 -3.77 -17.15 -44.46
C LYS A 2 -3.75 -15.68 -44.02
N LYS A 3 -3.72 -14.75 -44.99
CA LYS A 3 -3.95 -13.32 -44.73
C LYS A 3 -5.46 -13.14 -44.57
N GLU A 4 -5.89 -12.85 -43.35
CA GLU A 4 -7.28 -12.57 -43.04
C GLU A 4 -7.61 -11.15 -43.50
N LYS A 5 -8.46 -11.03 -44.52
CA LYS A 5 -8.99 -9.75 -45.00
C LYS A 5 -10.05 -9.31 -43.99
N ILE A 6 -9.76 -8.24 -43.25
CA ILE A 6 -10.75 -7.54 -42.45
C ILE A 6 -11.63 -6.75 -43.42
N SER A 7 -12.88 -7.18 -43.59
CA SER A 7 -13.89 -6.45 -44.35
C SER A 7 -14.39 -5.29 -43.50
N ILE A 8 -14.07 -4.06 -43.93
CA ILE A 8 -14.49 -2.82 -43.28
C ILE A 8 -15.85 -2.44 -43.86
N SER A 9 -16.87 -2.36 -43.01
CA SER A 9 -18.22 -1.92 -43.38
C SER A 9 -18.24 -0.39 -43.53
N LYS A 10 -19.16 0.16 -44.32
CA LYS A 10 -19.21 1.61 -44.62
C LYS A 10 -19.66 2.50 -43.46
N GLU A 11 -19.75 1.96 -42.24
CA GLU A 11 -20.18 2.67 -41.02
C GLU A 11 -19.22 2.48 -39.84
N ASP A 12 -17.94 2.17 -40.09
CA ASP A 12 -16.94 2.17 -39.02
C ASP A 12 -16.53 3.62 -38.70
N ASN A 13 -17.05 4.15 -37.58
CA ASN A 13 -16.75 5.49 -37.06
C ASN A 13 -15.24 5.63 -36.77
N LEU A 14 -14.66 6.80 -37.10
CA LEU A 14 -13.27 7.17 -36.78
C LEU A 14 -12.90 6.92 -35.31
N GLU A 15 -13.86 7.02 -34.39
CA GLU A 15 -13.66 6.68 -32.98
C GLU A 15 -13.37 5.20 -32.73
N ASP A 16 -13.99 4.28 -33.47
CA ASP A 16 -13.75 2.83 -33.33
C ASP A 16 -12.36 2.45 -33.83
N LEU A 17 -11.92 3.10 -34.92
CA LEU A 17 -10.57 2.96 -35.45
C LEU A 17 -9.52 3.57 -34.51
N ALA A 18 -9.84 4.71 -33.88
CA ALA A 18 -8.98 5.33 -32.88
C ALA A 18 -8.85 4.46 -31.63
N TRP A 19 -9.94 3.87 -31.14
CA TRP A 19 -9.91 2.94 -30.02
C TRP A 19 -9.07 1.69 -30.31
N ARG A 20 -9.24 1.09 -31.49
CA ARG A 20 -8.42 -0.05 -31.92
C ARG A 20 -6.95 0.30 -32.13
N SER A 21 -6.65 1.57 -32.44
CA SER A 21 -5.28 2.08 -32.51
C SER A 21 -4.67 2.25 -31.11
N LEU A 22 -5.45 2.73 -30.14
CA LEU A 22 -5.07 2.81 -28.73
C LEU A 22 -4.85 1.42 -28.12
N GLU A 23 -5.69 0.44 -28.46
CA GLU A 23 -5.54 -0.97 -28.05
C GLU A 23 -4.24 -1.58 -28.59
N LYS A 24 -3.86 -1.28 -29.84
CA LYS A 24 -2.58 -1.71 -30.42
C LYS A 24 -1.37 -1.00 -29.81
N ASN A 25 -1.54 0.25 -29.34
CA ASN A 25 -0.54 0.99 -28.58
C ASN A 25 -0.47 0.55 -27.09
N SER A 26 -1.48 -0.19 -26.59
CA SER A 26 -1.47 -0.86 -25.28
C SER A 26 -0.38 -1.94 -25.16
N ILE A 27 0.22 -2.35 -26.29
CA ILE A 27 1.44 -3.19 -26.34
C ILE A 27 2.71 -2.39 -25.91
N LEU A 28 2.57 -1.20 -25.32
CA LEU A 28 3.57 -0.61 -24.42
C LEU A 28 3.31 -1.02 -22.95
N LYS A 29 3.07 -2.32 -22.77
CA LYS A 29 3.39 -3.24 -21.67
C LYS A 29 3.15 -2.77 -20.22
N GLU A 30 2.18 -3.42 -19.58
CA GLU A 30 2.06 -3.60 -18.12
C GLU A 30 3.38 -4.02 -17.44
N ASP A 31 4.30 -4.67 -18.15
CA ASP A 31 5.67 -4.96 -17.67
C ASP A 31 6.45 -3.69 -17.24
N ASN A 32 6.12 -2.51 -17.79
CA ASN A 32 6.73 -1.23 -17.39
C ASN A 32 6.03 -0.59 -16.19
N LEU A 33 4.73 -0.83 -16.01
CA LEU A 33 3.99 -0.39 -14.82
C LEU A 33 4.39 -1.18 -13.58
N GLU A 34 4.63 -2.49 -13.71
CA GLU A 34 5.19 -3.28 -12.62
C GLU A 34 6.63 -2.88 -12.31
N ASP A 35 7.50 -2.68 -13.31
CA ASP A 35 8.89 -2.24 -13.08
C ASP A 35 8.94 -0.82 -12.46
N LEU A 36 8.07 0.10 -12.89
CA LEU A 36 7.92 1.43 -12.27
C LEU A 36 7.29 1.35 -10.87
N ALA A 37 6.39 0.39 -10.63
CA ALA A 37 5.83 0.11 -9.31
C ALA A 37 6.87 -0.50 -8.36
N TRP A 38 7.72 -1.41 -8.85
CA TRP A 38 8.85 -1.99 -8.12
C TRP A 38 9.93 -0.93 -7.84
N ARG A 39 10.23 -0.04 -8.78
CA ARG A 39 11.13 1.11 -8.58
C ARG A 39 10.55 2.17 -7.63
N SER A 40 9.23 2.34 -7.61
CA SER A 40 8.52 3.15 -6.59
C SER A 40 8.51 2.47 -5.21
N LEU A 41 8.45 1.13 -5.18
CA LEU A 41 8.54 0.35 -3.95
C LEU A 41 9.96 0.34 -3.38
N ASP A 42 11.00 0.43 -4.21
CA ASP A 42 12.39 0.47 -3.75
C ASP A 42 12.79 1.87 -3.19
N HIS A 43 12.17 2.94 -3.70
CA HIS A 43 12.17 4.25 -3.03
C HIS A 43 11.47 4.22 -1.67
N SER A 44 10.56 3.25 -1.45
CA SER A 44 9.83 3.12 -0.18
C SER A 44 10.70 2.57 0.96
N ASN A 45 11.69 1.71 0.69
CA ASN A 45 12.56 1.19 1.75
C ASN A 45 13.49 2.27 2.30
N THR A 46 14.00 3.15 1.44
CA THR A 46 14.83 4.29 1.86
C THR A 46 13.97 5.33 2.58
N SER A 47 12.76 5.63 2.10
CA SER A 47 11.85 6.54 2.80
C SER A 47 11.34 5.96 4.12
N ASN A 48 11.08 4.65 4.20
CA ASN A 48 10.71 3.93 5.42
C ASN A 48 11.80 4.08 6.48
N ASN A 49 13.07 3.87 6.10
CA ASN A 49 14.20 4.01 7.02
C ASN A 49 14.40 5.47 7.47
N ILE A 50 14.25 6.43 6.56
CA ILE A 50 14.35 7.87 6.90
C ILE A 50 13.21 8.29 7.83
N LEU A 51 11.97 7.89 7.54
CA LEU A 51 10.80 8.23 8.35
C LEU A 51 10.88 7.59 9.74
N ARG A 52 11.30 6.33 9.83
CA ARG A 52 11.55 5.66 11.11
C ARG A 52 12.67 6.33 11.90
N SER A 53 13.74 6.81 11.24
CA SER A 53 14.83 7.53 11.90
C SER A 53 14.43 8.84 12.58
N ILE A 54 13.29 9.44 12.19
CA ILE A 54 12.73 10.62 12.87
C ILE A 54 12.34 10.25 14.30
N LEU A 55 11.77 9.06 14.51
CA LEU A 55 11.38 8.58 15.83
C LEU A 55 12.58 8.20 16.70
N ASP A 56 13.70 7.79 16.09
CA ASP A 56 14.94 7.54 16.83
C ASP A 56 15.60 8.83 17.32
N LYS A 57 15.42 9.94 16.60
CA LYS A 57 15.94 11.27 16.99
C LYS A 57 15.04 11.95 18.03
N GLU A 58 13.73 11.82 17.85
CA GLU A 58 12.70 12.44 18.70
C GLU A 58 12.01 11.38 19.56
N LYS A 59 12.78 10.61 20.33
CA LYS A 59 12.22 9.61 21.23
C LYS A 59 11.30 10.24 22.26
N LEU A 60 10.28 9.49 22.67
CA LEU A 60 9.35 9.93 23.71
C LEU A 60 10.11 10.16 25.02
N SER A 61 9.98 11.39 25.51
CA SER A 61 10.43 11.88 26.80
C SER A 61 9.22 12.41 27.57
N GLY A 62 9.42 12.80 28.83
CA GLY A 62 8.34 13.35 29.65
C GLY A 62 7.69 14.64 29.12
N THR A 63 8.32 15.34 28.17
CA THR A 63 7.87 16.69 27.74
C THR A 63 7.49 16.81 26.27
N ASN A 64 7.81 15.85 25.41
CA ASN A 64 7.64 15.96 23.95
C ASN A 64 6.56 15.03 23.37
N PHE A 65 5.59 14.58 24.17
CA PHE A 65 4.55 13.63 23.74
C PHE A 65 3.84 14.05 22.44
N LEU A 66 3.47 15.33 22.30
CA LEU A 66 2.74 15.82 21.11
C LEU A 66 3.58 15.71 19.84
N ASP A 67 4.88 16.04 19.92
CA ASP A 67 5.80 15.98 18.78
C ASP A 67 6.13 14.54 18.41
N TRP A 68 6.43 13.70 19.39
CA TRP A 68 6.63 12.26 19.20
C TRP A 68 5.39 11.60 18.59
N HIS A 69 4.20 11.89 19.13
CA HIS A 69 2.94 11.33 18.63
C HIS A 69 2.64 11.80 17.20
N ARG A 70 2.90 13.07 16.88
CA ARG A 70 2.77 13.58 15.50
C ARG A 70 3.70 12.83 14.54
N ASN A 71 4.96 12.63 14.93
CA ASN A 71 5.93 11.88 14.13
C ASN A 71 5.50 10.43 13.96
N LEU A 72 4.99 9.79 15.02
CA LEU A 72 4.47 8.42 14.99
C LEU A 72 3.32 8.29 13.99
N ARG A 73 2.35 9.20 14.03
CA ARG A 73 1.24 9.21 13.07
C ARG A 73 1.71 9.36 11.61
N ILE A 74 2.77 10.13 11.36
CA ILE A 74 3.35 10.27 10.01
C ILE A 74 3.93 8.93 9.53
N VAL A 75 4.73 8.26 10.38
CA VAL A 75 5.32 6.95 10.07
C VAL A 75 4.21 5.91 9.82
N LEU A 76 3.23 5.82 10.72
CA LEU A 76 2.13 4.85 10.57
C LEU A 76 1.23 5.14 9.37
N LYS A 77 1.05 6.42 8.99
CA LYS A 77 0.31 6.78 7.78
C LYS A 77 1.06 6.36 6.52
N HIS A 78 2.38 6.52 6.50
CA HIS A 78 3.22 6.04 5.39
C HIS A 78 3.14 4.52 5.24
N ASP A 79 3.17 3.79 6.37
CA ASP A 79 3.08 2.33 6.40
C ASP A 79 1.66 1.79 6.20
N LYS A 80 0.66 2.67 6.06
CA LYS A 80 -0.77 2.32 5.97
C LYS A 80 -1.30 1.58 7.20
N LYS A 81 -0.72 1.84 8.37
CA LYS A 81 -1.05 1.25 9.69
C LYS A 81 -1.69 2.23 10.67
N LEU A 82 -1.94 3.48 10.26
CA LEU A 82 -2.55 4.49 11.14
C LEU A 82 -3.87 4.04 11.78
N TYR A 83 -4.64 3.20 11.07
CA TYR A 83 -5.92 2.67 11.53
C TYR A 83 -5.82 1.90 12.86
N VAL A 84 -4.66 1.33 13.18
CA VAL A 84 -4.38 0.62 14.44
C VAL A 84 -4.52 1.54 15.66
N LEU A 85 -4.28 2.84 15.51
CA LEU A 85 -4.47 3.80 16.61
C LEU A 85 -5.93 4.19 16.83
N GLU A 86 -6.77 4.01 15.81
CA GLU A 86 -8.13 4.52 15.76
C GLU A 86 -9.16 3.39 15.95
N THR A 87 -8.77 2.15 15.63
CA THR A 87 -9.61 0.97 15.67
C THR A 87 -9.06 -0.01 16.70
N PRO A 88 -9.89 -0.52 17.62
CA PRO A 88 -9.45 -1.55 18.55
C PRO A 88 -9.10 -2.84 17.79
N VAL A 89 -8.06 -3.52 18.26
CA VAL A 89 -7.71 -4.86 17.79
C VAL A 89 -8.85 -5.82 18.15
N PRO A 90 -9.31 -6.69 17.24
CA PRO A 90 -10.35 -7.67 17.56
C PRO A 90 -9.93 -8.52 18.76
N GLU A 91 -10.77 -8.55 19.81
CA GLU A 91 -10.49 -9.33 21.02
C GLU A 91 -10.69 -10.84 20.79
N GLU A 92 -11.56 -11.20 19.85
CA GLU A 92 -11.90 -12.59 19.55
C GLU A 92 -11.41 -12.97 18.14
N GLU A 93 -10.80 -14.16 18.04
CA GLU A 93 -10.49 -14.73 16.75
C GLU A 93 -11.77 -15.13 16.02
N PRO A 94 -11.92 -14.79 14.73
CA PRO A 94 -13.08 -15.21 13.96
C PRO A 94 -13.16 -16.74 13.90
N PRO A 95 -14.36 -17.33 13.94
CA PRO A 95 -14.54 -18.78 13.95
C PRO A 95 -13.92 -19.41 12.70
N SER A 96 -13.53 -20.69 12.78
CA SER A 96 -12.93 -21.41 11.65
C SER A 96 -13.84 -21.48 10.42
N SER A 97 -15.15 -21.37 10.62
CA SER A 97 -16.18 -21.29 9.59
C SER A 97 -16.31 -19.91 8.93
N ALA A 98 -15.66 -18.87 9.47
CA ALA A 98 -15.71 -17.53 8.92
C ALA A 98 -15.04 -17.47 7.53
N PRO A 99 -15.50 -16.56 6.65
CA PRO A 99 -14.86 -16.30 5.37
C PRO A 99 -13.35 -16.09 5.53
N LYS A 100 -12.56 -16.64 4.61
CA LYS A 100 -11.09 -16.50 4.65
C LYS A 100 -10.66 -15.03 4.72
N ALA A 101 -11.32 -14.15 3.98
CA ALA A 101 -11.03 -12.72 3.98
C ALA A 101 -11.18 -12.07 5.38
N GLU A 102 -12.17 -12.50 6.17
CA GLU A 102 -12.40 -12.01 7.53
C GLU A 102 -11.28 -12.47 8.47
N ARG A 103 -10.90 -13.75 8.38
CA ARG A 103 -9.79 -14.31 9.16
C ARG A 103 -8.45 -13.65 8.81
N ASP A 104 -8.19 -13.45 7.52
CA ASP A 104 -6.99 -12.79 7.03
C ASP A 104 -6.95 -11.31 7.47
N ALA A 105 -8.08 -10.60 7.45
CA ALA A 105 -8.17 -9.22 7.92
C ALA A 105 -7.93 -9.11 9.44
N CYS A 106 -8.51 -10.01 10.24
CA CYS A 106 -8.26 -10.07 11.68
C CYS A 106 -6.79 -10.32 11.99
N LYS A 107 -6.18 -11.33 11.34
CA LYS A 107 -4.76 -11.64 11.50
C LYS A 107 -3.89 -10.44 11.13
N LYS A 108 -4.17 -9.80 10.00
CA LYS A 108 -3.43 -8.61 9.56
C LYS A 108 -3.51 -7.47 10.58
N HIS A 109 -4.69 -7.24 11.18
CA HIS A 109 -4.82 -6.21 12.21
C HIS A 109 -3.97 -6.53 13.43
N VAL A 110 -3.98 -7.79 13.90
CA VAL A 110 -3.13 -8.22 15.02
C VAL A 110 -1.65 -8.03 14.69
N ASP A 111 -1.19 -8.43 13.51
CA ASP A 111 0.20 -8.27 13.08
C ASP A 111 0.61 -6.79 13.00
N ASP A 112 -0.23 -5.94 12.38
CA ASP A 112 0.00 -4.50 12.29
C ASP A 112 0.00 -3.80 13.67
N ALA A 113 -0.84 -4.26 14.60
CA ALA A 113 -0.88 -3.78 15.97
C ALA A 113 0.38 -4.13 16.75
N ASN A 114 0.86 -5.37 16.62
CA ASN A 114 2.10 -5.80 17.24
C ASN A 114 3.31 -5.01 16.72
N GLU A 115 3.41 -4.81 15.41
CA GLU A 115 4.48 -3.97 14.84
C GLU A 115 4.43 -2.52 15.34
N THR A 116 3.22 -1.96 15.43
CA THR A 116 3.02 -0.60 15.95
C THR A 116 3.41 -0.49 17.42
N ALA A 117 3.04 -1.48 18.25
CA ALA A 117 3.43 -1.54 19.66
C ALA A 117 4.95 -1.66 19.82
N CYS A 118 5.60 -2.52 19.03
CA CYS A 118 7.07 -2.63 19.01
C CYS A 118 7.73 -1.31 18.62
N LEU A 119 7.21 -0.61 17.60
CA LEU A 119 7.72 0.70 17.19
C LEU A 119 7.56 1.75 18.29
N MET A 120 6.40 1.79 18.95
CA MET A 120 6.17 2.68 20.09
C MET A 120 7.20 2.42 21.19
N LEU A 121 7.35 1.16 21.62
CA LEU A 121 8.29 0.78 22.68
C LEU A 121 9.74 1.10 22.31
N ALA A 122 10.16 0.84 21.07
CA ALA A 122 11.52 1.14 20.60
C ALA A 122 11.87 2.64 20.62
N THR A 123 10.84 3.49 20.50
CA THR A 123 10.96 4.94 20.39
C THR A 123 10.62 5.66 21.70
N MET A 124 10.45 4.91 22.79
CA MET A 124 10.42 5.45 24.15
C MET A 124 11.84 5.48 24.73
N ASN A 125 12.18 6.54 25.47
CA ASN A 125 13.42 6.55 26.24
C ASN A 125 13.31 5.56 27.41
N SER A 126 14.35 4.74 27.59
CA SER A 126 14.52 3.90 28.78
C SER A 126 15.01 4.69 29.99
#